data_AF-A0A3M1SZK8-F1
#
_entry.id   AF-A0A3M1SZK8-F1
#
_cell.length_a   1.000
_cell.length_b   1.000
_cell.length_c   1.000
_cell.angle_alpha   90.00
_cell.angle_beta   90.00
_cell.angle_gamma   90.00
#
_symmetry.space_group_name_H-M   'P 1'
#
loop_
_entity.id
_entity.type
_entity.pdbx_description
1 polymer ?
#
loop_
_entity_poly.entity_id
_entity_poly.type
_entity_poly.pdbx_seq_one_letter_code
_entity_poly.pdbx_strand_id
1 'polypeptide(L)'
;MTMLRSFRRAALLAAVVSTGCIAQVQYSPNPNLLAEIGYEQGRVLFAQILTRVRQPRIQNVEVTPEWFTFDVSGLQVHWGWYGYTVGNRVQIFFNNIRNIDYYENERMMIYDLAGRRIAQFDMLNRSDGLRFLDLVAAFQNLGGQWPGPENPSPEPPTAPASSEQPEENLRQPLLDDAPPEPEPEPTYRDDASGGEEGRTRNLLDED
;
A
#
# COMPACT_ATOMS: atom_id res chain seq x y z
N MET A 1 -6.38 -55.08 46.15
CA MET A 1 -5.68 -55.13 44.84
C MET A 1 -6.68 -54.83 43.72
N THR A 2 -7.10 -53.57 43.54
CA THR A 2 -7.91 -53.16 42.36
C THR A 2 -8.09 -51.65 42.36
N MET A 3 -7.10 -50.87 41.91
CA MET A 3 -7.30 -49.48 41.45
C MET A 3 -6.03 -49.04 40.72
N LEU A 4 -5.93 -49.21 39.39
CA LEU A 4 -4.97 -48.48 38.55
C LEU A 4 -5.20 -48.72 37.04
N ARG A 5 -6.41 -48.50 36.51
CA ARG A 5 -6.68 -48.64 35.06
C ARG A 5 -7.69 -47.64 34.52
N SER A 6 -7.50 -46.34 34.76
CA SER A 6 -8.45 -45.32 34.26
C SER A 6 -7.82 -44.04 33.68
N PHE A 7 -6.51 -43.96 33.47
CA PHE A 7 -5.84 -42.71 33.06
C PHE A 7 -5.15 -42.74 31.68
N ARG A 8 -5.54 -43.64 30.76
CA ARG A 8 -4.92 -43.71 29.41
C ARG A 8 -5.79 -43.28 28.23
N ARG A 9 -6.98 -42.72 28.47
CA ARG A 9 -7.91 -42.31 27.38
C ARG A 9 -8.22 -40.82 27.30
N ALA A 10 -7.51 -39.96 28.05
CA ALA A 10 -7.73 -38.51 28.04
C ALA A 10 -6.67 -37.70 27.25
N ALA A 11 -5.68 -38.35 26.63
CA ALA A 11 -4.54 -37.66 26.00
C ALA A 11 -4.60 -37.52 24.47
N LEU A 12 -5.68 -37.99 23.81
CA LEU A 12 -5.75 -38.08 22.33
C LEU A 12 -6.76 -37.11 21.69
N LEU A 13 -7.31 -36.17 22.46
CA LEU A 13 -8.32 -35.20 21.99
C LEU A 13 -7.89 -33.73 22.15
N ALA A 14 -6.63 -33.47 22.51
CA ALA A 14 -6.10 -32.13 22.77
C ALA A 14 -5.17 -31.59 21.66
N ALA A 15 -5.06 -32.27 20.50
CA ALA A 15 -4.16 -31.88 19.42
C ALA A 15 -4.86 -31.33 18.16
N VAL A 16 -6.17 -31.03 18.23
CA VAL A 16 -6.96 -30.52 17.09
C VAL A 16 -7.21 -29.01 17.16
N VAL A 17 -6.83 -28.35 18.26
CA VAL A 17 -7.17 -26.94 18.51
C VAL A 17 -5.90 -26.14 18.70
N SER A 18 -5.32 -25.58 17.62
CA SER A 18 -4.56 -24.30 17.71
C SER A 18 -3.90 -23.83 16.41
N THR A 19 -3.81 -24.64 15.34
CA THR A 19 -3.43 -24.09 14.04
C THR A 19 -4.67 -23.48 13.40
N GLY A 20 -4.98 -22.24 13.77
CA GLY A 20 -6.02 -21.44 13.12
C GLY A 20 -5.71 -21.31 11.63
N CYS A 21 -6.38 -22.10 10.80
CA CYS A 21 -6.32 -21.96 9.36
C CYS A 21 -6.88 -20.58 9.01
N ILE A 22 -6.02 -19.66 8.57
CA ILE A 22 -6.45 -18.36 8.05
C ILE A 22 -7.26 -18.64 6.78
N ALA A 23 -8.56 -18.35 6.81
CA ALA A 23 -9.42 -18.58 5.67
C ALA A 23 -9.29 -17.44 4.64
N GLN A 24 -9.49 -17.78 3.37
CA GLN A 24 -9.65 -16.82 2.29
C GLN A 24 -11.06 -16.22 2.34
N VAL A 25 -11.16 -14.90 2.26
CA VAL A 25 -12.42 -14.17 2.21
C VAL A 25 -13.06 -14.39 0.84
N GLN A 26 -14.24 -15.00 0.83
CA GLN A 26 -15.06 -15.12 -0.38
C GLN A 26 -15.71 -13.77 -0.67
N TYR A 27 -15.32 -13.15 -1.78
CA TYR A 27 -15.82 -11.84 -2.20
C TYR A 27 -15.88 -11.76 -3.73
N SER A 28 -16.92 -11.10 -4.26
CA SER A 28 -17.08 -10.85 -5.69
C SER A 28 -16.85 -9.36 -5.97
N PRO A 29 -15.70 -8.98 -6.55
CA PRO A 29 -15.40 -7.57 -6.85
C PRO A 29 -16.41 -6.91 -7.79
N ASN A 30 -16.64 -5.60 -7.65
CA ASN A 30 -17.48 -4.79 -8.54
C ASN A 30 -16.65 -4.17 -9.70
N PRO A 31 -16.68 -4.72 -10.93
CA PRO A 31 -15.93 -4.17 -12.06
C PRO A 31 -16.52 -2.87 -12.62
N ASN A 32 -17.72 -2.47 -12.19
CA ASN A 32 -18.39 -1.25 -12.65
C ASN A 32 -18.17 -0.06 -11.70
N LEU A 33 -17.37 -0.22 -10.65
CA LEU A 33 -17.18 0.81 -9.63
C LEU A 33 -16.72 2.16 -10.23
N LEU A 34 -15.81 2.15 -11.23
CA LEU A 34 -15.34 3.37 -11.87
C LEU A 34 -16.41 4.08 -12.71
N ALA A 35 -17.42 3.35 -13.22
CA ALA A 35 -18.55 3.97 -13.89
C ALA A 35 -19.47 4.71 -12.90
N GLU A 36 -19.52 4.26 -11.64
CA GLU A 36 -20.33 4.88 -10.58
C GLU A 36 -19.64 6.11 -9.99
N ILE A 37 -18.35 6.02 -9.66
CA ILE A 37 -17.62 7.09 -8.94
C ILE A 37 -16.80 8.00 -9.85
N GLY A 38 -16.57 7.59 -11.10
CA GLY A 38 -15.68 8.28 -12.04
C GLY A 38 -14.22 7.87 -11.91
N TYR A 39 -13.48 7.98 -13.03
CA TYR A 39 -12.08 7.60 -13.12
C TYR A 39 -11.19 8.34 -12.11
N GLU A 40 -11.24 9.67 -12.08
CA GLU A 40 -10.37 10.48 -11.21
C GLU A 40 -10.61 10.19 -9.72
N GLN A 41 -11.87 10.05 -9.32
CA GLN A 41 -12.21 9.72 -7.93
C GLN A 41 -11.70 8.31 -7.58
N GLY A 42 -11.83 7.36 -8.51
CA GLY A 42 -11.28 6.02 -8.35
C GLY A 42 -9.76 6.01 -8.20
N ARG A 43 -9.05 6.81 -9.01
CA ARG A 43 -7.60 6.99 -8.95
C ARG A 43 -7.14 7.52 -7.59
N VAL A 44 -7.80 8.58 -7.11
CA VAL A 44 -7.52 9.17 -5.78
C VAL A 44 -7.79 8.18 -4.66
N LEU A 45 -8.94 7.49 -4.72
CA LEU A 45 -9.30 6.49 -3.71
C LEU A 45 -8.32 5.31 -3.69
N PHE A 46 -7.88 4.85 -4.86
CA PHE A 46 -6.86 3.81 -5.00
C PHE A 46 -5.55 4.21 -4.30
N ALA A 47 -5.06 5.41 -4.59
CA ALA A 47 -3.84 5.94 -3.98
C ALA A 47 -3.98 6.09 -2.45
N GLN A 48 -5.13 6.55 -1.96
CA GLN A 48 -5.41 6.66 -0.53
C GLN A 48 -5.43 5.29 0.16
N ILE A 49 -6.01 4.27 -0.47
CA ILE A 49 -6.03 2.91 0.10
C ILE A 49 -4.61 2.34 0.17
N LEU A 50 -3.83 2.45 -0.91
CA LEU A 50 -2.46 1.92 -0.94
C LEU A 50 -1.54 2.61 0.07
N THR A 51 -1.64 3.93 0.22
CA THR A 51 -0.83 4.68 1.20
C THR A 51 -1.19 4.34 2.66
N ARG A 52 -2.36 3.74 2.92
CA ARG A 52 -2.78 3.27 4.25
C ARG A 52 -2.42 1.81 4.53
N VAL A 53 -1.79 1.09 3.60
CA VAL A 53 -1.33 -0.28 3.83
C VAL A 53 -0.39 -0.34 5.04
N ARG A 54 -0.56 -1.33 5.91
CA ARG A 54 0.24 -1.50 7.13
C ARG A 54 1.63 -2.03 6.82
N GLN A 55 1.73 -3.02 5.92
CA GLN A 55 3.01 -3.57 5.47
C GLN A 55 2.93 -4.05 4.02
N PRO A 56 3.91 -3.71 3.15
CA PRO A 56 4.95 -2.71 3.35
C PRO A 56 4.39 -1.30 3.59
N ARG A 57 5.23 -0.40 4.11
CA ARG A 57 4.91 1.03 4.11
C ARG A 57 5.09 1.56 2.70
N ILE A 58 3.99 2.04 2.12
CA ILE A 58 3.93 2.54 0.75
C ILE A 58 4.00 4.07 0.75
N GLN A 59 4.80 4.62 -0.14
CA GLN A 59 4.95 6.04 -0.44
C GLN A 59 4.68 6.27 -1.93
N ASN A 60 4.38 7.52 -2.31
CA ASN A 60 4.26 7.97 -3.71
C ASN A 60 3.51 6.99 -4.62
N VAL A 61 2.19 6.96 -4.51
CA VAL A 61 1.36 6.10 -5.36
C VAL A 61 0.94 6.87 -6.60
N GLU A 62 1.23 6.30 -7.77
CA GLU A 62 0.76 6.80 -9.05
C GLU A 62 -0.06 5.70 -9.73
N VAL A 63 -1.24 6.08 -10.25
CA VAL A 63 -2.22 5.16 -10.81
C VAL A 63 -2.62 5.71 -12.17
N THR A 64 -2.46 4.90 -13.21
CA THR A 64 -2.92 5.16 -14.58
C THR A 64 -4.04 4.16 -14.93
N PRO A 65 -4.64 4.23 -16.13
CA PRO A 65 -5.60 3.21 -16.55
C PRO A 65 -4.99 1.81 -16.71
N GLU A 66 -3.70 1.71 -17.04
CA GLU A 66 -3.03 0.45 -17.40
C GLU A 66 -2.22 -0.17 -16.24
N TRP A 67 -1.70 0.67 -15.36
CA TRP A 67 -0.85 0.23 -14.27
C TRP A 67 -0.97 1.14 -13.04
N PHE A 68 -0.49 0.63 -11.92
CA PHE A 68 -0.17 1.44 -10.76
C PHE A 68 1.26 1.19 -10.33
N THR A 69 1.89 2.21 -9.78
CA THR A 69 3.24 2.16 -9.25
C THR A 69 3.27 2.80 -7.88
N PHE A 70 4.20 2.33 -7.06
CA PHE A 70 4.36 2.83 -5.72
C PHE A 70 5.79 2.64 -5.24
N ASP A 71 6.23 3.52 -4.37
CA ASP A 71 7.50 3.41 -3.68
C ASP A 71 7.30 2.67 -2.35
N VAL A 72 8.26 1.82 -1.99
CA VAL A 72 8.26 1.11 -0.71
C VAL A 72 9.33 1.71 0.19
N SER A 73 8.95 2.14 1.40
CA SER A 73 9.91 2.64 2.37
C SER A 73 10.45 1.53 3.26
N GLY A 74 11.78 1.38 3.33
CA GLY A 74 12.48 0.46 4.24
C GLY A 74 13.44 -0.52 3.54
N LEU A 75 14.28 -1.19 4.34
CA LEU A 75 15.17 -2.26 3.86
C LEU A 75 14.32 -3.44 3.35
N GLN A 76 14.50 -3.77 2.07
CA GLN A 76 13.73 -4.78 1.36
C GLN A 76 13.92 -6.16 2.00
N VAL A 77 12.87 -6.71 2.61
CA VAL A 77 12.80 -8.13 2.94
C VAL A 77 12.25 -8.85 1.71
N HIS A 78 13.13 -9.48 0.95
CA HIS A 78 12.87 -10.38 -0.19
C HIS A 78 11.40 -10.52 -0.66
N TRP A 79 11.06 -9.83 -1.75
CA TRP A 79 9.84 -10.09 -2.52
C TRP A 79 10.04 -11.32 -3.42
N GLY A 80 10.27 -12.48 -2.79
CA GLY A 80 10.59 -13.72 -3.51
C GLY A 80 11.82 -13.62 -4.41
N TRP A 81 12.11 -14.69 -5.14
CA TRP A 81 13.32 -14.83 -5.95
C TRP A 81 13.29 -14.00 -7.26
N TYR A 82 12.16 -13.40 -7.66
CA TYR A 82 11.96 -12.91 -9.03
C TYR A 82 11.33 -11.51 -9.19
N GLY A 83 11.19 -10.73 -8.11
CA GLY A 83 10.83 -9.31 -8.24
C GLY A 83 12.03 -8.50 -8.73
N TYR A 84 11.98 -7.97 -9.95
CA TYR A 84 12.98 -6.99 -10.41
C TYR A 84 12.68 -5.64 -9.75
N THR A 85 13.24 -5.40 -8.58
CA THR A 85 13.25 -4.08 -7.95
C THR A 85 14.40 -3.27 -8.55
N VAL A 86 14.11 -2.35 -9.48
CA VAL A 86 15.07 -1.30 -9.84
C VAL A 86 14.87 -0.16 -8.83
N GLY A 87 15.49 -0.31 -7.65
CA GLY A 87 15.26 0.59 -6.52
C GLY A 87 14.02 0.22 -5.70
N ASN A 88 13.41 1.21 -5.05
CA ASN A 88 12.27 1.02 -4.14
C ASN A 88 10.91 1.13 -4.82
N ARG A 89 10.87 1.28 -6.15
CA ARG A 89 9.66 1.47 -6.91
C ARG A 89 9.16 0.16 -7.49
N VAL A 90 7.89 -0.14 -7.26
CA VAL A 90 7.18 -1.31 -7.79
C VAL A 90 6.16 -0.82 -8.80
N GLN A 91 6.02 -1.50 -9.94
CA GLN A 91 5.01 -1.22 -10.95
C GLN A 91 4.24 -2.49 -11.29
N ILE A 92 2.90 -2.42 -11.26
CA ILE A 92 2.01 -3.55 -11.51
C ILE A 92 1.02 -3.13 -12.59
N PHE A 93 0.97 -3.89 -13.68
CA PHE A 93 0.00 -3.73 -14.76
C PHE A 93 -1.28 -4.48 -14.41
N PHE A 94 -2.43 -3.82 -14.53
CA PHE A 94 -3.73 -4.42 -14.20
C PHE A 94 -4.00 -5.68 -15.05
N ASN A 95 -3.65 -5.64 -16.34
CA ASN A 95 -3.81 -6.76 -17.26
C ASN A 95 -2.91 -7.97 -16.94
N ASN A 96 -1.86 -7.78 -16.13
CA ASN A 96 -0.98 -8.87 -15.73
C ASN A 96 -1.42 -9.55 -14.43
N ILE A 97 -2.45 -9.05 -13.75
CA ILE A 97 -2.99 -9.64 -12.52
C ILE A 97 -3.95 -10.76 -12.89
N ARG A 98 -3.62 -12.00 -12.50
CA ARG A 98 -4.50 -13.17 -12.71
C ARG A 98 -5.53 -13.30 -11.60
N ASN A 99 -5.07 -13.15 -10.36
CA ASN A 99 -5.89 -13.36 -9.18
C ASN A 99 -5.34 -12.55 -8.00
N ILE A 100 -6.22 -12.19 -7.08
CA ILE A 100 -5.86 -11.58 -5.81
C ILE A 100 -6.53 -12.40 -4.70
N ASP A 101 -5.71 -13.02 -3.86
CA ASP A 101 -6.20 -13.73 -2.68
C ASP A 101 -6.22 -12.76 -1.49
N TYR A 102 -7.40 -12.59 -0.90
CA TYR A 102 -7.59 -11.78 0.30
C TYR A 102 -8.01 -12.67 1.46
N TYR A 103 -7.32 -12.54 2.60
CA TYR A 103 -7.43 -13.42 3.75
C TYR A 103 -8.06 -12.71 4.95
N GLU A 104 -8.62 -13.47 5.88
CA GLU A 104 -9.31 -12.95 7.07
C GLU A 104 -8.42 -12.12 8.01
N ASN A 105 -7.10 -12.28 7.94
CA ASN A 105 -6.11 -11.51 8.71
C ASN A 105 -5.64 -10.24 7.97
N GLU A 106 -6.48 -9.71 7.08
CA GLU A 106 -6.23 -8.53 6.24
C GLU A 106 -5.03 -8.65 5.30
N ARG A 107 -4.49 -9.85 5.12
CA ARG A 107 -3.42 -10.11 4.17
C ARG A 107 -3.99 -10.25 2.76
N MET A 108 -3.28 -9.67 1.81
CA MET A 108 -3.57 -9.73 0.39
C MET A 108 -2.36 -10.24 -0.36
N MET A 109 -2.56 -11.15 -1.30
CA MET A 109 -1.52 -11.66 -2.20
C MET A 109 -1.96 -11.49 -3.65
N ILE A 110 -1.13 -10.85 -4.46
CA ILE A 110 -1.40 -10.60 -5.88
C ILE A 110 -0.56 -11.57 -6.71
N TYR A 111 -1.20 -12.26 -7.64
CA TYR A 111 -0.57 -13.24 -8.52
C TYR A 111 -0.64 -12.81 -9.98
N ASP A 112 0.43 -13.05 -10.72
CA ASP A 112 0.47 -12.80 -12.16
C ASP A 112 -0.19 -13.92 -12.98
N LEU A 113 -0.23 -13.72 -14.30
CA LEU A 113 -0.74 -14.70 -15.28
C LEU A 113 -0.06 -16.07 -15.21
N ALA A 114 1.21 -16.13 -14.79
CA ALA A 114 1.95 -17.38 -14.59
C ALA A 114 1.68 -18.01 -13.20
N GLY A 115 0.85 -17.39 -12.37
CA GLY A 115 0.57 -17.82 -11.00
C GLY A 115 1.68 -17.54 -10.00
N ARG A 116 2.62 -16.67 -10.34
CA ARG A 116 3.67 -16.22 -9.44
C ARG A 116 3.16 -15.07 -8.60
N ARG A 117 3.48 -15.05 -7.30
CA ARG A 117 3.15 -13.94 -6.42
C ARG A 117 4.02 -12.73 -6.78
N ILE A 118 3.39 -11.65 -7.23
CA ILE A 118 4.06 -10.38 -7.60
C ILE A 118 3.96 -9.33 -6.50
N ALA A 119 2.93 -9.39 -5.66
CA ALA A 119 2.85 -8.51 -4.50
C ALA A 119 2.16 -9.12 -3.29
N GLN A 120 2.46 -8.57 -2.11
CA GLN A 120 1.81 -8.89 -0.85
C GLN A 120 1.57 -7.60 -0.05
N PHE A 121 0.36 -7.42 0.45
CA PHE A 121 -0.01 -6.30 1.31
C PHE A 121 -0.68 -6.82 2.58
N ASP A 122 -0.34 -6.27 3.73
CA ASP A 122 -1.14 -6.41 4.95
C ASP A 122 -1.96 -5.11 5.07
N MET A 123 -3.26 -5.19 4.76
CA MET A 123 -4.17 -4.05 4.75
C MET A 123 -4.42 -3.55 6.19
N LEU A 124 -4.78 -2.27 6.33
CA LEU A 124 -5.11 -1.69 7.64
C LEU A 124 -6.41 -2.24 8.22
N ASN A 125 -7.40 -2.46 7.36
CA ASN A 125 -8.72 -2.95 7.75
C ASN A 125 -9.39 -3.68 6.58
N ARG A 126 -10.46 -4.41 6.89
CA ARG A 126 -11.24 -5.18 5.92
C ARG A 126 -11.86 -4.33 4.81
N SER A 127 -12.39 -3.17 5.14
CA SER A 127 -13.06 -2.29 4.18
C SER A 127 -12.11 -1.83 3.07
N ASP A 128 -10.88 -1.45 3.44
CA ASP A 128 -9.84 -1.04 2.49
C ASP A 128 -9.41 -2.21 1.61
N GLY A 129 -9.28 -3.41 2.18
CA GLY A 129 -8.99 -4.63 1.42
C GLY A 129 -10.04 -4.93 0.36
N LEU A 130 -11.32 -4.91 0.71
CA LEU A 130 -12.40 -5.15 -0.25
C LEU A 130 -12.49 -4.05 -1.31
N ARG A 131 -12.34 -2.78 -0.91
CA ARG A 131 -12.39 -1.65 -1.85
C ARG A 131 -11.22 -1.66 -2.83
N PHE A 132 -10.04 -2.14 -2.39
CA PHE A 132 -8.91 -2.36 -3.29
C PHE A 132 -9.25 -3.41 -4.36
N LEU A 133 -9.89 -4.52 -3.98
CA LEU A 133 -10.32 -5.55 -4.93
C LEU A 133 -11.30 -5.00 -5.98
N ASP A 134 -12.30 -4.23 -5.54
CA ASP A 134 -13.25 -3.57 -6.45
C ASP A 134 -12.54 -2.65 -7.44
N LEU A 135 -11.62 -1.82 -6.95
CA LEU A 135 -10.91 -0.88 -7.78
C LEU A 135 -10.01 -1.60 -8.79
N VAL A 136 -9.26 -2.63 -8.38
CA VAL A 136 -8.44 -3.42 -9.33
C VAL A 136 -9.32 -4.05 -10.41
N ALA A 137 -10.45 -4.66 -10.03
CA ALA A 137 -11.38 -5.25 -11.00
C ALA A 137 -11.94 -4.19 -11.97
N ALA A 138 -12.25 -2.99 -11.45
CA ALA A 138 -12.77 -1.90 -12.27
C ALA A 138 -11.71 -1.31 -13.22
N PHE A 139 -10.45 -1.15 -12.78
CA PHE A 139 -9.35 -0.75 -13.64
C PHE A 139 -9.00 -1.82 -14.69
N GLN A 140 -9.08 -3.11 -14.35
CA GLN A 140 -8.94 -4.20 -15.32
C GLN A 140 -10.03 -4.14 -16.40
N ASN A 141 -11.28 -3.88 -16.01
CA ASN A 141 -12.39 -3.74 -16.95
C ASN A 141 -12.19 -2.50 -17.85
N LEU A 142 -11.64 -1.41 -17.30
CA LEU A 142 -11.33 -0.19 -18.05
C LEU A 142 -10.18 -0.39 -19.05
N GLY A 143 -9.11 -1.11 -18.70
CA GLY A 143 -7.94 -1.33 -19.55
C GLY A 143 -8.22 -2.10 -20.85
N GLY A 144 -9.37 -2.79 -20.94
CA GLY A 144 -9.85 -3.38 -22.19
C GLY A 144 -10.62 -2.42 -23.10
N GLN A 145 -11.02 -1.24 -22.58
CA GLN A 145 -11.95 -0.31 -23.24
C GLN A 145 -11.46 1.14 -23.26
N TRP A 146 -10.37 1.48 -22.55
CA TRP A 146 -9.91 2.87 -22.44
C TRP A 146 -9.52 3.42 -23.82
N PRO A 147 -10.21 4.45 -24.34
CA PRO A 147 -9.92 5.03 -25.66
C PRO A 147 -8.63 5.88 -25.68
N GLY A 148 -7.81 5.80 -24.63
CA GLY A 148 -6.79 6.81 -24.31
C GLY A 148 -7.44 8.08 -23.76
N PRO A 149 -6.67 9.01 -23.17
CA PRO A 149 -7.05 10.40 -23.39
C PRO A 149 -7.21 10.53 -24.91
N GLU A 150 -8.32 11.12 -25.39
CA GLU A 150 -8.36 11.57 -26.78
C GLU A 150 -7.05 12.35 -26.95
N ASN A 151 -6.08 11.76 -27.66
CA ASN A 151 -4.85 12.45 -27.98
C ASN A 151 -5.38 13.68 -28.71
N PRO A 152 -5.35 14.89 -28.12
CA PRO A 152 -6.02 16.02 -28.70
C PRO A 152 -5.48 16.08 -30.10
N SER A 153 -6.34 15.82 -31.09
CA SER A 153 -5.94 15.68 -32.48
C SER A 153 -5.01 16.85 -32.74
N PRO A 154 -3.71 16.60 -33.03
CA PRO A 154 -2.66 17.59 -32.85
C PRO A 154 -3.18 18.89 -33.43
N GLU A 155 -3.43 19.86 -32.55
CA GLU A 155 -4.06 21.10 -32.94
C GLU A 155 -3.23 21.59 -34.13
N PRO A 156 -3.83 21.71 -35.33
CA PRO A 156 -3.07 22.00 -36.54
C PRO A 156 -2.21 23.20 -36.20
N PRO A 157 -0.89 23.13 -36.42
CA PRO A 157 0.06 24.07 -35.84
C PRO A 157 -0.48 25.47 -36.05
N THR A 158 -0.96 26.09 -34.96
CA THR A 158 -1.46 27.46 -35.00
C THR A 158 -0.30 28.24 -35.59
N ALA A 159 -0.48 28.72 -36.84
CA ALA A 159 0.54 29.45 -37.56
C ALA A 159 1.10 30.49 -36.58
N PRO A 160 2.43 30.59 -36.40
CA PRO A 160 3.01 31.45 -35.40
C PRO A 160 2.38 32.82 -35.55
N ALA A 161 1.60 33.21 -34.54
CA ALA A 161 1.08 34.56 -34.46
C ALA A 161 2.30 35.47 -34.53
N SER A 162 2.38 36.23 -35.62
CA SER A 162 3.47 37.14 -35.92
C SER A 162 3.76 37.96 -34.66
N SER A 163 4.93 37.72 -34.07
CA SER A 163 5.39 38.40 -32.87
C SER A 163 5.66 39.87 -33.17
N GLU A 164 4.68 40.74 -32.99
CA GLU A 164 4.97 42.13 -32.60
C GLU A 164 5.47 42.08 -31.16
N GLN A 165 6.79 42.06 -30.99
CA GLN A 165 7.44 42.28 -29.69
C GLN A 165 7.28 43.75 -29.29
N PRO A 166 6.67 44.08 -28.14
CA PRO A 166 6.98 45.31 -27.45
C PRO A 166 8.29 45.08 -26.70
N GLU A 167 9.34 45.80 -27.11
CA GLU A 167 10.52 46.03 -26.27
C GLU A 167 10.09 46.81 -25.02
N GLU A 168 9.76 46.13 -23.92
CA GLU A 168 9.61 46.76 -22.61
C GLU A 168 10.70 46.28 -21.65
N ASN A 169 11.88 46.83 -21.88
CA ASN A 169 12.56 47.73 -20.93
C ASN A 169 12.55 47.33 -19.44
N LEU A 170 13.67 46.73 -19.03
CA LEU A 170 14.46 47.04 -17.83
C LEU A 170 13.73 47.39 -16.51
N ARG A 171 13.82 46.45 -15.56
CA ARG A 171 14.42 46.60 -14.20
C ARG A 171 13.73 45.63 -13.25
N GLN A 172 14.29 44.44 -13.09
CA GLN A 172 14.03 43.68 -11.87
C GLN A 172 14.81 44.35 -10.73
N PRO A 173 14.16 44.75 -9.62
CA PRO A 173 14.89 45.16 -8.42
C PRO A 173 15.64 43.95 -7.88
N LEU A 174 16.92 44.14 -7.64
CA LEU A 174 17.77 43.26 -6.85
C LEU A 174 17.10 43.13 -5.47
N LEU A 175 16.39 42.02 -5.24
CA LEU A 175 15.74 41.75 -3.98
C LEU A 175 16.83 41.31 -3.01
N ASP A 176 17.12 42.16 -2.04
CA ASP A 176 18.13 41.96 -1.01
C ASP A 176 17.97 40.58 -0.37
N ASP A 177 19.07 39.82 -0.36
CA ASP A 177 19.24 38.61 0.44
C ASP A 177 18.95 38.95 1.91
N ALA A 178 17.75 38.60 2.37
CA ALA A 178 17.44 38.62 3.79
C ALA A 178 18.38 37.63 4.49
N PRO A 179 19.12 38.05 5.53
CA PRO A 179 19.98 37.14 6.28
C PRO A 179 19.13 36.00 6.86
N PRO A 180 19.63 34.75 6.84
CA PRO A 180 18.89 33.62 7.37
C PRO A 180 18.50 33.88 8.82
N GLU A 181 17.22 33.66 9.14
CA GLU A 181 16.74 33.72 10.52
C GLU A 181 17.59 32.79 11.39
N PRO A 182 18.02 33.23 12.58
CA PRO A 182 18.76 32.39 13.50
C PRO A 182 17.90 31.18 13.86
N GLU A 183 18.46 29.98 13.69
CA GLU A 183 17.81 28.75 14.10
C GLU A 183 17.45 28.82 15.60
N PRO A 184 16.23 28.41 16.00
CA PRO A 184 15.86 28.40 17.41
C PRO A 184 16.77 27.44 18.17
N GLU A 185 17.45 27.96 19.20
CA GLU A 185 18.30 27.15 20.07
C GLU A 185 17.48 25.98 20.65
N PRO A 186 18.04 24.75 20.66
CA PRO A 186 17.39 23.61 21.27
C PRO A 186 17.21 23.91 22.76
N THR A 187 15.96 24.07 23.18
CA THR A 187 15.62 24.11 24.61
C THR A 187 15.90 22.73 25.19
N TYR A 188 17.06 22.62 25.84
CA TYR A 188 17.45 21.44 26.58
C TYR A 188 16.48 21.30 27.76
N ARG A 189 15.50 20.42 27.60
CA ARG A 189 14.58 20.07 28.67
C ARG A 189 15.29 19.04 29.54
N ASP A 190 15.95 19.54 30.59
CA ASP A 190 16.47 18.74 31.69
C ASP A 190 15.31 18.12 32.49
N ASP A 191 14.66 17.12 31.91
CA ASP A 191 13.79 16.20 32.65
C ASP A 191 14.69 15.09 33.24
N ALA A 192 15.57 15.51 34.15
CA ALA A 192 16.12 14.63 35.16
C ALA A 192 15.04 14.35 36.21
N SER A 193 15.13 13.15 36.79
CA SER A 193 14.48 12.72 38.04
C SER A 193 13.10 12.08 37.92
N GLY A 194 13.07 10.78 38.15
CA GLY A 194 11.98 10.17 38.90
C GLY A 194 11.65 8.75 38.48
N GLY A 195 11.93 7.78 39.36
CA GLY A 195 11.16 6.54 39.37
C GLY A 195 11.97 5.26 39.31
N GLU A 196 12.78 5.07 40.34
CA GLU A 196 13.05 3.79 40.96
C GLU A 196 11.80 2.87 41.09
N GLU A 197 12.07 1.58 41.28
CA GLU A 197 11.19 0.54 41.86
C GLU A 197 10.30 -0.32 40.95
N GLY A 198 10.79 -1.55 40.74
CA GLY A 198 10.09 -2.70 41.33
C GLY A 198 9.07 -3.43 40.46
N ARG A 199 9.48 -4.56 39.85
CA ARG A 199 8.64 -5.77 39.91
C ARG A 199 9.41 -7.07 39.70
N THR A 200 9.55 -7.72 40.85
CA THR A 200 9.81 -9.12 41.15
C THR A 200 9.55 -10.15 40.04
N ARG A 201 10.58 -10.99 39.87
CA ARG A 201 10.53 -12.39 39.45
C ARG A 201 9.34 -13.12 40.10
N ASN A 202 8.51 -13.77 39.30
CA ASN A 202 7.77 -14.95 39.76
C ASN A 202 8.45 -16.17 39.13
N LEU A 203 9.31 -16.78 39.93
CA LEU A 203 9.66 -18.18 39.87
C LEU A 203 8.48 -18.91 40.53
N LEU A 204 7.74 -19.71 39.76
CA LEU A 204 6.87 -20.74 40.32
C LEU A 204 7.23 -22.02 39.58
N ASP A 205 8.15 -22.74 40.23
CA ASP A 205 8.13 -24.20 40.29
C ASP A 205 6.73 -24.63 40.72
N GLU A 206 6.12 -25.58 39.99
CA GLU A 206 5.12 -26.49 40.53
C GLU A 206 5.06 -27.74 39.62
N ASP A 207 5.63 -28.83 40.18
CA ASP A 207 5.48 -30.28 39.97
C ASP A 207 5.65 -30.94 38.58
#